data_AF-A0A085F2D8-F1
#
_entry.id   AF-A0A085F2D8-F1
#
_cell.length_a   1.000
_cell.length_b   1.000
_cell.length_c   1.000
_cell.angle_alpha   90.00
_cell.angle_beta   90.00
_cell.angle_gamma   90.00
#
_symmetry.space_group_name_H-M   'P 1'
#
loop_
_entity.id
_entity.type
_entity.pdbx_description
1 polymer ?
#
loop_
_entity_poly.entity_id
_entity_poly.type
_entity_poly.pdbx_seq_one_letter_code
_entity_poly.pdbx_strand_id
1 'polypeptide(L)'
;MRVSGSGKGGVDVFNVSADMFRTSSSWSLDKLVAGQTLIFNVSGNSATFNDGGISFEPLRNYNVLFNFPDAMALNLKGIIGSVLAPKAAVTANWGVINGQLVVNSWDSTIQVNAKHYFAPTELAGFRDIVVAPPMTDVPEPGTLALMLAGAAMAVAGRRKARKELVQAPGLAA
;
A
#
# COMPACT_ATOMS: atom_id res chain seq x y z
N MET A 1 -29.26 -5.72 1.50
CA MET A 1 -28.84 -4.56 2.35
C MET A 1 -28.35 -3.43 1.44
N ARG A 2 -28.61 -2.15 1.74
CA ARG A 2 -28.26 -1.05 0.82
C ARG A 2 -27.25 -0.10 1.46
N VAL A 3 -26.14 0.17 0.76
CA VAL A 3 -25.18 1.23 1.08
C VAL A 3 -25.54 2.43 0.20
N SER A 4 -25.95 3.52 0.81
CA SER A 4 -26.36 4.74 0.08
C SER A 4 -25.35 5.85 0.39
N GLY A 5 -24.71 6.39 -0.64
CA GLY A 5 -23.76 7.48 -0.51
C GLY A 5 -24.39 8.87 -0.48
N SER A 6 -23.54 9.89 -0.48
CA SER A 6 -23.97 11.29 -0.44
C SER A 6 -24.54 11.81 -1.76
N GLY A 7 -24.27 11.11 -2.88
CA GLY A 7 -24.59 11.57 -4.24
C GLY A 7 -23.70 12.71 -4.75
N LYS A 8 -22.67 13.11 -4.00
CA LYS A 8 -21.80 14.25 -4.34
C LYS A 8 -20.46 13.84 -4.98
N GLY A 9 -20.11 12.55 -4.93
CA GLY A 9 -18.78 12.07 -5.30
C GLY A 9 -17.71 12.43 -4.26
N GLY A 10 -16.43 12.25 -4.61
CA GLY A 10 -15.32 12.49 -3.69
C GLY A 10 -15.07 11.31 -2.77
N VAL A 11 -15.40 11.45 -1.48
CA VAL A 11 -15.23 10.39 -0.48
C VAL A 11 -16.51 10.22 0.34
N ASP A 12 -17.01 8.99 0.41
CA ASP A 12 -18.06 8.60 1.36
C ASP A 12 -17.49 7.60 2.38
N VAL A 13 -17.80 7.81 3.66
CA VAL A 13 -17.36 6.97 4.78
C VAL A 13 -18.57 6.27 5.38
N PHE A 14 -18.50 4.94 5.49
CA PHE A 14 -19.55 4.08 6.01
C PHE A 14 -19.06 3.35 7.24
N ASN A 15 -19.84 3.36 8.32
CA ASN A 15 -19.60 2.51 9.48
C ASN A 15 -20.53 1.30 9.37
N VAL A 16 -19.94 0.10 9.33
CA VAL A 16 -20.67 -1.16 9.11
C VAL A 16 -20.22 -2.23 10.09
N SER A 17 -21.08 -3.21 10.37
CA SER A 17 -20.68 -4.42 11.10
C SER A 17 -19.97 -5.39 10.15
N ALA A 18 -19.01 -6.15 10.67
CA ALA A 18 -18.38 -7.27 9.98
C ALA A 18 -19.38 -8.29 9.40
N ASP A 19 -20.58 -8.41 9.98
CA ASP A 19 -21.63 -9.30 9.48
C ASP A 19 -22.23 -8.85 8.15
N MET A 20 -22.12 -7.57 7.80
CA MET A 20 -22.71 -7.00 6.58
C MET A 20 -22.30 -7.76 5.31
N PHE A 21 -21.04 -8.20 5.26
CA PHE A 21 -20.44 -8.82 4.08
C PHE A 21 -20.25 -10.34 4.23
N ARG A 22 -20.83 -10.94 5.27
CA ARG A 22 -20.55 -12.33 5.65
C ARG A 22 -21.27 -13.36 4.77
N THR A 23 -22.58 -13.20 4.56
CA THR A 23 -23.42 -14.20 3.88
C THR A 23 -24.15 -13.61 2.68
N SER A 24 -24.72 -14.45 1.82
CA SER A 24 -25.48 -14.03 0.64
C SER A 24 -26.76 -13.29 1.03
N SER A 25 -26.62 -11.98 1.19
CA SER A 25 -27.72 -11.04 1.02
C SER A 25 -27.40 -10.20 -0.20
N SER A 26 -28.38 -10.03 -1.10
CA SER A 26 -28.27 -9.10 -2.23
C SER A 26 -28.03 -7.71 -1.65
N TRP A 27 -26.77 -7.29 -1.63
CA TRP A 27 -26.38 -5.97 -1.20
C TRP A 27 -26.24 -5.07 -2.43
N SER A 28 -26.51 -3.78 -2.26
CA SER A 28 -26.51 -2.84 -3.38
C SER A 28 -25.89 -1.51 -2.97
N LEU A 29 -25.34 -0.85 -3.98
CA LEU A 29 -24.86 0.52 -3.91
C LEU A 29 -25.94 1.46 -4.44
N ASP A 30 -26.11 2.61 -3.81
CA ASP A 30 -27.08 3.63 -4.19
C ASP A 30 -26.49 5.02 -3.97
N LYS A 31 -26.89 6.01 -4.79
CA LYS A 31 -26.39 7.40 -4.69
C LYS A 31 -24.86 7.54 -4.63
N LEU A 32 -24.16 6.74 -5.44
CA LEU A 32 -22.71 6.85 -5.63
C LEU A 32 -22.38 7.32 -7.04
N VAL A 33 -21.28 8.03 -7.17
CA VAL A 33 -20.67 8.48 -8.42
C VAL A 33 -19.50 7.57 -8.73
N ALA A 34 -19.42 7.03 -9.95
CA ALA A 34 -18.30 6.17 -10.35
C ALA A 34 -16.94 6.88 -10.15
N GLY A 35 -15.94 6.14 -9.70
CA GLY A 35 -14.60 6.66 -9.41
C GLY A 35 -14.42 7.29 -8.02
N GLN A 36 -15.49 7.49 -7.25
CA GLN A 36 -15.35 8.03 -5.89
C GLN A 36 -14.69 7.04 -4.92
N THR A 37 -14.14 7.58 -3.83
CA THR A 37 -13.58 6.78 -2.73
C THR A 37 -14.68 6.32 -1.78
N LEU A 38 -14.64 5.04 -1.41
CA LEU A 38 -15.51 4.44 -0.41
C LEU A 38 -14.64 3.91 0.74
N ILE A 39 -14.85 4.43 1.94
CA ILE A 39 -14.19 3.93 3.15
C ILE A 39 -15.22 3.20 3.99
N PHE A 40 -15.04 1.90 4.17
CA PHE A 40 -15.84 1.10 5.09
C PHE A 40 -15.06 0.91 6.38
N ASN A 41 -15.46 1.61 7.43
CA ASN A 41 -15.02 1.31 8.80
C ASN A 41 -15.84 0.12 9.29
N VAL A 42 -15.20 -1.05 9.32
CA VAL A 42 -15.82 -2.32 9.67
C VAL A 42 -15.56 -2.61 11.15
N SER A 43 -16.62 -2.59 11.93
CA SER A 43 -16.60 -2.91 13.36
C SER A 43 -16.71 -4.42 13.59
N GLY A 44 -15.98 -4.92 14.59
CA GLY A 44 -15.98 -6.32 14.99
C GLY A 44 -14.56 -6.83 15.31
N ASN A 45 -14.46 -7.72 16.30
CA ASN A 45 -13.19 -8.37 16.67
C ASN A 45 -12.73 -9.39 15.62
N SER A 46 -13.64 -9.90 14.81
CA SER A 46 -13.34 -10.72 13.64
C SER A 46 -14.25 -10.33 12.49
N ALA A 47 -13.78 -10.55 11.27
CA ALA A 47 -14.62 -10.40 10.08
C ALA A 47 -14.41 -11.53 9.10
N THR A 48 -15.53 -12.06 8.61
CA THR A 48 -15.57 -13.04 7.53
C THR A 48 -16.31 -12.41 6.37
N PHE A 49 -15.67 -12.32 5.21
CA PHE A 49 -16.29 -11.82 3.99
C PHE A 49 -16.49 -12.97 3.02
N ASN A 50 -17.65 -13.00 2.38
CA ASN A 50 -17.99 -13.98 1.34
C ASN A 50 -17.96 -15.44 1.78
N ASP A 51 -18.72 -15.74 2.83
CA ASP A 51 -18.97 -17.11 3.27
C ASP A 51 -20.26 -17.72 2.67
N GLY A 52 -20.94 -16.98 1.79
CA GLY A 52 -22.20 -17.39 1.16
C GLY A 52 -22.34 -17.05 -0.32
N GLY A 53 -21.25 -16.68 -1.02
CA GLY A 53 -21.29 -16.31 -2.44
C GLY A 53 -21.71 -14.86 -2.70
N ILE A 54 -21.34 -13.94 -1.80
CA ILE A 54 -21.53 -12.51 -2.00
C ILE A 54 -20.60 -12.01 -3.13
N SER A 55 -21.09 -11.14 -4.00
CA SER A 55 -20.26 -10.53 -5.04
C SER A 55 -19.79 -9.14 -4.62
N PHE A 56 -18.50 -8.88 -4.78
CA PHE A 56 -17.89 -7.54 -4.65
C PHE A 56 -17.73 -6.82 -5.99
N GLU A 57 -18.20 -7.41 -7.09
CA GLU A 57 -18.12 -6.83 -8.43
C GLU A 57 -18.74 -5.42 -8.57
N PRO A 58 -19.79 -5.03 -7.81
CA PRO A 58 -20.26 -3.65 -7.80
C PRO A 58 -19.20 -2.63 -7.39
N LEU A 59 -18.16 -3.02 -6.65
CA LEU A 59 -17.08 -2.14 -6.20
C LEU A 59 -16.01 -1.87 -7.26
N ARG A 60 -16.04 -2.56 -8.40
CA ARG A 60 -14.97 -2.51 -9.41
C ARG A 60 -14.63 -1.11 -9.93
N ASN A 61 -15.58 -0.18 -9.87
CA ASN A 61 -15.44 1.18 -10.40
C ASN A 61 -15.17 2.21 -9.29
N TYR A 62 -14.80 1.78 -8.09
CA TYR A 62 -14.60 2.65 -6.94
C TYR A 62 -13.21 2.46 -6.35
N ASN A 63 -12.72 3.50 -5.69
CA ASN A 63 -11.52 3.42 -4.88
C ASN A 63 -11.91 2.98 -3.46
N VAL A 64 -11.71 1.71 -3.12
CA VAL A 64 -12.29 1.14 -1.89
C VAL A 64 -11.23 0.84 -0.84
N LEU A 65 -11.51 1.26 0.39
CA LEU A 65 -10.78 0.87 1.59
C LEU A 65 -11.72 0.22 2.60
N PHE A 66 -11.43 -1.03 2.96
CA PHE A 66 -11.99 -1.69 4.14
C PHE A 66 -11.04 -1.47 5.32
N ASN A 67 -11.44 -0.62 6.24
CA ASN A 67 -10.70 -0.31 7.46
C ASN A 67 -11.25 -1.13 8.63
N PHE A 68 -10.41 -1.94 9.26
CA PHE A 68 -10.75 -2.78 10.41
C PHE A 68 -9.91 -2.33 11.62
N PRO A 69 -10.38 -1.33 12.40
CA PRO A 69 -9.59 -0.77 13.51
C PRO A 69 -9.40 -1.76 14.67
N ASP A 70 -10.35 -2.67 14.86
CA ASP A 70 -10.44 -3.54 16.04
C ASP A 70 -10.34 -5.03 15.73
N ALA A 71 -10.28 -5.42 14.46
CA ALA A 71 -10.27 -6.83 14.09
C ALA A 71 -8.93 -7.49 14.44
N MET A 72 -9.01 -8.66 15.06
CA MET A 72 -7.88 -9.54 15.39
C MET A 72 -7.78 -10.73 14.43
N ALA A 73 -8.89 -11.09 13.76
CA ALA A 73 -8.93 -12.21 12.81
C ALA A 73 -9.76 -11.85 11.57
N LEU A 74 -9.23 -12.14 10.39
CA LEU A 74 -9.87 -11.87 9.12
C LEU A 74 -9.91 -13.11 8.23
N ASN A 75 -11.10 -13.39 7.70
CA ASN A 75 -11.32 -14.42 6.70
C ASN A 75 -11.97 -13.77 5.47
N LEU A 76 -11.14 -13.16 4.62
CA LEU A 76 -11.58 -12.37 3.47
C LEU A 76 -11.44 -13.18 2.19
N LYS A 77 -12.55 -13.37 1.46
CA LYS A 77 -12.58 -14.21 0.26
C LYS A 77 -13.19 -13.45 -0.92
N GLY A 78 -12.48 -13.34 -2.03
CA GLY A 78 -13.06 -12.79 -3.28
C GLY A 78 -13.44 -11.30 -3.21
N ILE A 79 -12.60 -10.46 -2.63
CA ILE A 79 -12.90 -9.03 -2.42
C ILE A 79 -12.28 -8.14 -3.51
N ILE A 80 -12.90 -6.98 -3.72
CA ILE A 80 -12.37 -5.89 -4.56
C ILE A 80 -12.24 -4.65 -3.68
N GLY A 81 -11.03 -4.14 -3.52
CA GLY A 81 -10.68 -3.05 -2.62
C GLY A 81 -9.48 -3.38 -1.75
N SER A 82 -8.88 -2.34 -1.18
CA SER A 82 -7.78 -2.49 -0.23
C SER A 82 -8.28 -2.75 1.19
N VAL A 83 -7.45 -3.42 1.99
CA VAL A 83 -7.72 -3.78 3.38
C VAL A 83 -6.66 -3.16 4.28
N LEU A 84 -7.11 -2.47 5.32
CA LEU A 84 -6.27 -1.96 6.40
C LEU A 84 -6.75 -2.58 7.72
N ALA A 85 -5.97 -3.51 8.26
CA ALA A 85 -6.30 -4.23 9.50
C ALA A 85 -5.02 -4.56 10.29
N PRO A 86 -4.36 -3.53 10.86
CA PRO A 86 -2.99 -3.64 11.39
C PRO A 86 -2.86 -4.58 12.61
N LYS A 87 -3.97 -5.03 13.20
CA LYS A 87 -4.00 -5.97 14.34
C LYS A 87 -4.38 -7.39 13.93
N ALA A 88 -4.89 -7.59 12.71
CA ALA A 88 -5.53 -8.83 12.33
C ALA A 88 -4.57 -9.86 11.71
N ALA A 89 -4.81 -11.12 12.03
CA ALA A 89 -4.29 -12.27 11.30
C ALA A 89 -5.25 -12.66 10.17
N VAL A 90 -4.72 -12.89 8.96
CA VAL A 90 -5.50 -13.40 7.82
C VAL A 90 -5.32 -14.90 7.67
N THR A 91 -6.43 -15.65 7.61
CA THR A 91 -6.41 -17.14 7.55
C THR A 91 -7.28 -17.74 6.44
N ALA A 92 -7.75 -16.92 5.50
CA ALA A 92 -8.55 -17.43 4.37
C ALA A 92 -7.73 -18.40 3.51
N ASN A 93 -8.35 -19.43 2.95
CA ASN A 93 -7.66 -20.47 2.18
C ASN A 93 -8.10 -20.55 0.71
N TRP A 94 -9.04 -19.70 0.29
CA TRP A 94 -9.48 -19.58 -1.10
C TRP A 94 -9.98 -18.17 -1.41
N GLY A 95 -10.02 -17.87 -2.71
CA GLY A 95 -10.48 -16.59 -3.23
C GLY A 95 -9.33 -15.73 -3.75
N VAL A 96 -9.72 -14.58 -4.30
CA VAL A 96 -8.80 -13.61 -4.88
C VAL A 96 -9.07 -12.25 -4.24
N ILE A 97 -8.02 -11.52 -3.92
CA ILE A 97 -8.11 -10.14 -3.49
C ILE A 97 -7.59 -9.25 -4.61
N ASN A 98 -8.43 -8.36 -5.10
CA ASN A 98 -8.01 -7.28 -6.00
C ASN A 98 -7.83 -6.02 -5.16
N GLY A 99 -6.61 -5.78 -4.66
CA GLY A 99 -6.30 -4.61 -3.84
C GLY A 99 -4.98 -4.74 -3.09
N GLN A 100 -4.77 -3.83 -2.14
CA GLN A 100 -3.63 -3.88 -1.20
C GLN A 100 -4.08 -4.42 0.15
N LEU A 101 -3.16 -5.07 0.88
CA LEU A 101 -3.43 -5.52 2.24
C LEU A 101 -2.35 -5.04 3.18
N VAL A 102 -2.78 -4.45 4.29
CA VAL A 102 -1.92 -4.09 5.42
C VAL A 102 -2.49 -4.79 6.65
N VAL A 103 -1.83 -5.85 7.09
CA VAL A 103 -2.30 -6.76 8.16
C VAL A 103 -1.16 -7.10 9.12
N ASN A 104 -1.49 -7.60 10.31
CA ASN A 104 -0.49 -7.99 11.30
C ASN A 104 0.26 -9.26 10.89
N SER A 105 -0.48 -10.29 10.47
CA SER A 105 0.09 -11.55 10.03
C SER A 105 -0.72 -12.19 8.91
N TRP A 106 -0.03 -13.01 8.14
CA TRP A 106 -0.57 -13.66 6.95
C TRP A 106 -0.28 -15.16 6.99
N ASP A 107 -1.32 -15.96 7.14
CA ASP A 107 -1.28 -17.42 7.03
C ASP A 107 -2.38 -17.86 6.06
N SER A 108 -2.15 -17.58 4.78
CA SER A 108 -3.18 -17.70 3.76
C SER A 108 -2.59 -18.07 2.40
N THR A 109 -3.34 -18.88 1.65
CA THR A 109 -3.02 -19.31 0.28
C THR A 109 -3.74 -18.47 -0.79
N ILE A 110 -4.46 -17.42 -0.39
CA ILE A 110 -5.23 -16.61 -1.34
C ILE A 110 -4.32 -15.77 -2.22
N GLN A 111 -4.75 -15.57 -3.47
CA GLN A 111 -4.04 -14.73 -4.42
C GLN A 111 -4.36 -13.26 -4.19
N VAL A 112 -3.33 -12.42 -4.14
CA VAL A 112 -3.46 -10.96 -4.14
C VAL A 112 -3.03 -10.44 -5.51
N ASN A 113 -3.94 -9.82 -6.23
CA ASN A 113 -3.69 -9.26 -7.54
C ASN A 113 -3.16 -7.83 -7.45
N ALA A 114 -2.22 -7.53 -8.35
CA ALA A 114 -1.69 -6.20 -8.58
C ALA A 114 -2.68 -5.27 -9.31
N LYS A 115 -3.89 -5.11 -8.75
CA LYS A 115 -5.00 -4.34 -9.33
C LYS A 115 -5.83 -3.72 -8.21
N HIS A 116 -6.58 -2.66 -8.52
CA HIS A 116 -7.49 -2.01 -7.55
C HIS A 116 -6.77 -1.51 -6.30
N TYR A 117 -5.54 -1.07 -6.47
CA TYR A 117 -4.79 -0.40 -5.42
C TYR A 117 -5.53 0.85 -4.95
N PHE A 118 -5.55 1.06 -3.63
CA PHE A 118 -6.05 2.30 -3.07
C PHE A 118 -5.29 3.50 -3.64
N ALA A 119 -6.01 4.39 -4.31
CA ALA A 119 -5.49 5.66 -4.79
C ALA A 119 -5.55 6.69 -3.66
N PRO A 120 -4.49 7.51 -3.47
CA PRO A 120 -4.53 8.63 -2.54
C PRO A 120 -5.73 9.54 -2.84
N THR A 121 -6.41 9.98 -1.79
CA THR A 121 -7.59 10.84 -1.91
C THR A 121 -7.61 11.87 -0.79
N GLU A 122 -8.16 13.05 -1.09
CA GLU A 122 -8.34 14.11 -0.12
C GLU A 122 -9.61 13.85 0.71
N LEU A 123 -9.44 13.73 2.02
CA LEU A 123 -10.57 13.64 2.96
C LEU A 123 -10.94 15.05 3.42
N ALA A 124 -12.14 15.52 3.06
CA ALA A 124 -12.64 16.81 3.52
C ALA A 124 -12.68 16.85 5.05
N GLY A 125 -11.94 17.79 5.65
CA GLY A 125 -11.80 17.90 7.12
C GLY A 125 -10.55 17.24 7.71
N PHE A 126 -9.75 16.52 6.91
CA PHE A 126 -8.42 16.01 7.28
C PHE A 126 -7.28 16.93 6.81
N ARG A 127 -7.59 18.21 6.58
CA ARG A 127 -6.60 19.21 6.16
C ARG A 127 -5.74 19.57 7.39
N ASP A 128 -4.43 19.44 7.22
CA ASP A 128 -3.35 19.80 8.14
C ASP A 128 -3.04 18.87 9.33
N ILE A 129 -2.88 17.57 9.07
CA ILE A 129 -1.69 16.93 9.68
C ILE A 129 -0.53 17.20 8.73
N VAL A 130 0.02 18.41 8.81
CA VAL A 130 1.40 18.65 8.37
C VAL A 130 2.28 17.88 9.35
N VAL A 131 2.38 16.56 9.18
CA VAL A 131 3.65 15.91 9.50
C VAL A 131 4.56 16.37 8.38
N ALA A 132 5.09 17.59 8.52
CA ALA A 132 6.40 17.83 7.93
C ALA A 132 7.20 16.62 8.42
N PRO A 133 7.70 15.73 7.53
CA PRO A 133 8.69 14.78 8.01
C PRO A 133 9.68 15.64 8.78
N PRO A 134 10.09 15.29 10.03
CA PRO A 134 11.22 15.98 10.59
C PRO A 134 12.29 15.83 9.51
N MET A 135 12.63 16.93 8.86
CA MET A 135 13.81 16.98 8.03
C MET A 135 14.94 16.92 9.05
N THR A 136 15.13 15.74 9.65
CA THR A 136 16.45 15.36 10.08
C THR A 136 17.18 15.32 8.76
N ASP A 137 17.89 16.41 8.44
CA ASP A 137 18.91 16.38 7.40
C ASP A 137 19.60 15.05 7.57
N VAL A 138 19.32 14.11 6.66
CA VAL A 138 19.96 12.81 6.68
C VAL A 138 21.42 13.17 6.58
N PRO A 139 22.24 12.90 7.60
CA PRO A 139 23.62 13.30 7.50
C PRO A 139 24.20 12.54 6.31
N GLU A 140 24.52 13.28 5.24
CA GLU A 140 25.37 12.81 4.17
C GLU A 140 26.88 13.09 4.41
N PRO A 141 27.47 13.07 5.64
CA PRO A 141 28.93 13.17 5.79
C PRO A 141 29.71 12.10 5.02
N GLY A 142 29.09 10.94 4.75
CA GLY A 142 29.79 9.79 4.17
C GLY A 142 29.98 9.82 2.65
N THR A 143 28.95 10.22 1.89
CA THR A 143 28.94 10.10 0.43
C THR A 143 29.93 11.06 -0.23
N LEU A 144 30.00 12.30 0.26
CA LEU A 144 30.98 13.29 -0.19
C LEU A 144 32.41 12.88 0.18
N ALA A 145 32.61 12.33 1.39
CA ALA A 145 33.91 11.83 1.81
C ALA A 145 34.40 10.66 0.93
N LEU A 146 33.51 9.70 0.61
CA LEU A 146 33.80 8.58 -0.29
C LEU A 146 34.08 9.04 -1.72
N MET A 147 33.32 10.02 -2.23
CA MET A 147 33.56 10.59 -3.56
C MET A 147 34.91 11.31 -3.64
N LEU A 148 35.26 12.10 -2.62
CA LEU A 148 36.55 12.79 -2.54
C LEU A 148 37.71 11.80 -2.39
N ALA A 149 37.56 10.77 -1.57
CA ALA A 149 38.55 9.71 -1.43
C ALA A 149 38.78 8.96 -2.76
N GLY A 150 37.70 8.62 -3.47
CA GLY A 150 37.77 8.00 -4.80
C GLY A 150 38.49 8.88 -5.83
N ALA A 151 38.16 10.18 -5.87
CA ALA A 151 38.82 11.14 -6.76
C ALA A 151 40.32 11.30 -6.42
N ALA A 152 40.68 11.37 -5.14
CA ALA A 152 42.06 11.47 -4.70
C ALA A 152 42.88 10.23 -5.10
N MET A 153 42.33 9.03 -4.91
CA MET A 153 42.98 7.79 -5.33
C MET A 153 43.13 7.70 -6.85
N ALA A 154 42.14 8.11 -7.63
CA ALA A 154 42.23 8.14 -9.09
C ALA A 154 43.33 9.09 -9.59
N VAL A 155 43.46 10.28 -8.98
CA VAL A 155 44.51 11.24 -9.32
C VAL A 155 45.90 10.73 -8.92
N ALA A 156 46.04 10.14 -7.72
CA ALA A 156 47.29 9.56 -7.26
C ALA A 156 47.75 8.39 -8.17
N GLY A 157 46.81 7.50 -8.55
CA GLY A 157 47.06 6.41 -9.49
C GLY A 157 47.53 6.90 -10.86
N ARG A 158 46.88 7.93 -11.42
CA ARG A 158 47.29 8.54 -12.71
C ARG A 158 48.68 9.18 -12.65
N ARG A 159 49.06 9.79 -11.53
CA ARG A 159 50.40 10.40 -11.35
C ARG A 159 51.49 9.33 -11.24
N LYS A 160 51.20 8.21 -10.58
CA LYS A 160 52.15 7.09 -10.45
C LYS A 160 52.40 6.39 -11.79
N ALA A 161 51.34 6.07 -12.52
CA ALA A 161 51.44 5.49 -13.86
C ALA A 161 52.21 6.38 -14.85
N ARG A 162 52.02 7.71 -14.80
CA ARG A 162 52.80 8.65 -15.61
C ARG A 162 54.28 8.68 -15.25
N LYS A 163 54.65 8.56 -13.97
CA LYS A 163 56.06 8.49 -13.55
C LYS A 163 56.71 7.17 -14.00
N GLU A 164 55.99 6.05 -13.89
CA GLU A 164 56.44 4.74 -14.34
C GLU A 164 56.61 4.69 -15.88
N LEU A 165 55.72 5.34 -16.65
CA LEU A 165 55.86 5.51 -18.10
C LEU A 165 57.05 6.42 -18.50
N VAL A 166 57.40 7.41 -17.68
CA VAL A 166 58.56 8.30 -17.93
C VAL A 166 59.88 7.63 -17.51
N GLN A 167 59.84 6.67 -16.58
CA GLN A 167 61.01 5.90 -16.13
C GLN A 167 61.19 4.56 -16.86
N ALA A 168 60.23 4.11 -17.67
CA ALA A 168 60.41 2.94 -18.53
C ALA A 168 61.52 3.22 -19.55
N PRO A 169 62.66 2.51 -19.52
CA PRO A 169 63.67 2.65 -20.55
C PRO A 169 63.05 2.20 -21.86
N GLY A 170 63.23 3.00 -22.91
CA GLY A 170 62.89 2.58 -24.26
C GLY A 170 63.70 1.33 -24.60
N LEU A 171 63.06 0.17 -24.67
CA LEU A 171 63.62 -0.97 -25.39
C LEU A 171 63.36 -0.71 -26.88
N ALA A 172 64.30 -0.02 -27.50
CA ALA A 172 64.49 0.00 -28.94
C ALA A 172 65.91 -0.49 -29.22
N ALA A 173 66.00 -1.45 -30.15
CA ALA A 173 67.17 -2.19 -30.66
C ALA A 173 67.64 -3.38 -29.82
#